data_AF-A0AAV2HHE8-F1
#
_entry.id   AF-A0AAV2HHE8-F1
#
_cell.length_a   1.000
_cell.length_b   1.000
_cell.length_c   1.000
_cell.angle_alpha   90.00
_cell.angle_beta   90.00
_cell.angle_gamma   90.00
#
_symmetry.space_group_name_H-M   'P 1'
#
loop_
_entity.id
_entity.type
_entity.pdbx_description
1 polymer ?
#
loop_
_entity_poly.entity_id
_entity_poly.type
_entity_poly.pdbx_seq_one_letter_code
_entity_poly.pdbx_strand_id
1 'polypeptide(L)'
;MGFGYIYWPKIWDWLQLLHLPSLCHCTWSYTSYLAHAMSSPVGIMVVLSIMVILGHSAPFDPAVDCSGGVMCLAVYRPVCGSDGNTYSNACELGAANCASTKDEWITVVSQGACGKSLSEV
;
A
#
# COMPACT_ATOMS: atom_id res chain seq x y z
N MET A 1 39.96 -11.16 2.46
CA MET A 1 38.85 -11.99 1.94
C MET A 1 38.02 -11.09 1.04
N GLY A 2 37.91 -11.41 -0.24
CA GLY A 2 37.21 -10.59 -1.23
C GLY A 2 35.70 -10.77 -1.15
N PHE A 3 34.96 -9.69 -1.38
CA PHE A 3 33.52 -9.77 -1.62
C PHE A 3 33.25 -9.46 -3.08
N GLY A 4 33.05 -10.53 -3.85
CA GLY A 4 32.43 -10.45 -5.15
C GLY A 4 30.93 -10.27 -4.98
N TYR A 5 30.42 -9.12 -5.42
CA TYR A 5 29.03 -8.96 -5.80
C TYR A 5 29.01 -8.36 -7.21
N ILE A 6 29.10 -9.24 -8.20
CA ILE A 6 28.76 -8.95 -9.59
C ILE A 6 27.31 -9.41 -9.77
N TYR A 7 26.39 -8.46 -9.91
CA TYR A 7 25.06 -8.50 -10.57
C TYR A 7 24.30 -7.28 -9.99
N TRP A 8 23.97 -6.18 -10.67
CA TRP A 8 23.66 -5.98 -12.08
C TRP A 8 23.77 -4.48 -12.41
N PRO A 9 24.72 -4.04 -13.26
CA PRO A 9 24.67 -2.74 -13.91
C PRO A 9 23.70 -2.84 -15.12
N LYS A 10 23.10 -1.72 -15.54
CA LYS A 10 22.29 -1.50 -16.79
C LYS A 10 20.78 -1.27 -16.62
N ILE A 11 20.37 -0.35 -15.74
CA ILE A 11 19.07 0.35 -15.91
C ILE A 11 19.15 1.85 -15.62
N TRP A 12 20.17 2.29 -14.89
CA TRP A 12 20.35 3.69 -14.48
C TRP A 12 21.00 4.61 -15.53
N ASP A 13 21.32 4.12 -16.73
CA ASP A 13 21.95 4.92 -17.81
C ASP A 13 20.93 5.70 -18.67
N TRP A 14 19.62 5.48 -18.53
CA TRP A 14 18.60 6.15 -19.36
C TRP A 14 17.90 7.33 -18.66
N LEU A 15 18.18 7.58 -17.39
CA LEU A 15 17.57 8.66 -16.59
C LEU A 15 18.46 9.91 -16.48
N GLN A 16 19.34 10.15 -17.45
CA GLN A 16 20.16 11.36 -17.57
C GLN A 16 19.61 12.41 -18.55
N LEU A 17 18.43 12.23 -19.14
CA LEU A 17 17.94 13.12 -20.22
C LEU A 17 16.81 14.10 -19.84
N LEU A 18 16.38 14.18 -18.57
CA LEU A 18 15.49 15.28 -18.14
C LEU A 18 16.14 16.07 -17.01
N HIS A 19 16.85 17.12 -17.43
CA HIS A 19 17.44 18.21 -16.65
C HIS A 19 16.63 18.59 -15.40
N LEU A 20 17.16 18.33 -14.19
CA LEU A 20 16.92 19.16 -13.00
C LEU A 20 18.04 18.92 -11.93
N PRO A 21 19.14 19.70 -11.96
CA PRO A 21 20.35 19.42 -11.18
C PRO A 21 20.33 19.85 -9.70
N SER A 22 19.17 20.16 -9.11
CA SER A 22 19.08 20.75 -7.76
C SER A 22 18.45 19.85 -6.68
N LEU A 23 17.98 18.63 -7.00
CA LEU A 23 17.30 17.76 -6.01
C LEU A 23 18.03 16.45 -5.66
N CYS A 24 19.05 16.05 -6.43
CA CYS A 24 19.61 14.68 -6.31
C CYS A 24 20.67 14.48 -5.21
N HIS A 25 21.19 15.54 -4.57
CA HIS A 25 22.13 15.36 -3.44
C HIS A 25 21.45 15.09 -2.09
N CYS A 26 20.17 15.46 -1.95
CA CYS A 26 19.42 15.23 -0.72
C CYS A 26 18.73 13.85 -0.70
N THR A 27 18.17 13.41 -1.83
CA THR A 27 17.54 12.09 -1.91
C THR A 27 18.57 10.97 -1.80
N TRP A 28 19.75 11.12 -2.41
CA TRP A 28 20.78 10.07 -2.36
C TRP A 28 21.44 9.94 -0.99
N SER A 29 21.62 11.05 -0.25
CA SER A 29 22.09 10.99 1.14
C SER A 29 21.05 10.33 2.05
N TYR A 30 19.77 10.68 1.89
CA TYR A 30 18.69 10.15 2.70
C TYR A 30 18.46 8.64 2.47
N THR A 31 18.45 8.18 1.21
CA THR A 31 18.33 6.75 0.89
C THR A 31 19.56 5.95 1.33
N SER A 32 20.76 6.54 1.24
CA SER A 32 22.01 5.89 1.66
C SER A 32 22.14 5.80 3.19
N TYR A 33 21.66 6.81 3.92
CA TYR A 33 21.59 6.81 5.39
C TYR A 33 20.58 5.80 5.92
N LEU A 34 19.40 5.69 5.29
CA LEU A 34 18.41 4.65 5.64
C LEU A 34 18.96 3.25 5.37
N ALA A 35 19.68 3.04 4.26
CA ALA A 35 20.33 1.77 3.97
C ALA A 35 21.45 1.40 4.96
N HIS A 36 22.26 2.37 5.41
CA HIS A 36 23.28 2.14 6.45
C HIS A 36 22.69 1.98 7.87
N ALA A 37 21.56 2.63 8.18
CA ALA A 37 20.92 2.49 9.48
C ALA A 37 20.32 1.08 9.70
N MET A 38 19.95 0.37 8.62
CA MET A 38 19.41 -0.99 8.69
C MET A 38 20.48 -2.08 8.89
N SER A 39 21.77 -1.78 8.76
CA SER A 39 22.86 -2.75 8.97
C SER A 39 23.40 -2.78 10.40
N SER A 40 22.91 -1.90 11.28
CA SER A 40 23.27 -1.84 12.70
C SER A 40 22.03 -2.03 13.59
N PRO A 41 22.10 -2.88 14.64
CA PRO A 41 21.00 -3.04 15.58
C PRO A 41 20.61 -1.74 16.30
N VAL A 42 21.56 -0.79 16.42
CA VAL A 42 21.31 0.53 17.00
C VAL A 42 20.56 1.43 16.01
N GLY A 43 20.85 1.32 14.71
CA GLY A 43 20.18 2.12 13.68
C GLY A 43 18.72 1.70 13.49
N ILE A 44 18.42 0.40 13.61
CA ILE A 44 17.04 -0.12 13.62
C ILE A 44 16.24 0.49 14.78
N MET A 45 16.81 0.56 15.99
CA MET A 45 16.12 1.12 17.16
C MET A 45 15.80 2.61 17.00
N VAL A 46 16.70 3.38 16.38
CA VAL A 46 16.50 4.80 16.12
C VAL A 46 15.39 5.00 15.08
N VAL A 47 15.38 4.23 14.00
CA VAL A 47 14.34 4.31 12.96
C VAL A 47 12.97 3.93 13.51
N LEU A 48 12.86 2.84 14.29
CA LEU A 48 11.60 2.44 14.92
C LEU A 48 11.08 3.48 15.91
N SER A 49 11.98 4.07 16.71
CA SER A 49 11.61 5.15 17.65
C SER A 49 11.12 6.40 16.90
N ILE A 50 11.79 6.77 15.81
CA ILE A 50 11.39 7.91 14.96
C ILE A 50 10.03 7.65 14.28
N MET A 51 9.76 6.41 13.83
CA MET A 51 8.45 6.08 13.24
C MET A 51 7.30 6.15 14.26
N VAL A 52 7.55 5.74 15.50
CA VAL A 52 6.58 5.85 16.60
C VAL A 52 6.35 7.32 17.00
N ILE A 53 7.42 8.11 17.10
CA ILE A 53 7.34 9.53 17.53
C ILE A 53 6.70 10.41 16.44
N LEU A 54 7.05 10.19 15.17
CA LEU A 54 6.52 10.98 14.05
C LEU A 54 5.16 10.49 13.57
N GLY A 55 4.61 9.44 14.17
CA GLY A 55 3.30 8.88 13.78
C GLY A 55 3.27 8.40 12.34
N HIS A 56 4.43 8.10 11.74
CA HIS A 56 4.50 7.52 10.40
C HIS A 56 4.26 6.01 10.53
N SER A 57 3.07 5.64 10.99
CA SER A 57 2.48 4.40 10.52
C SER A 57 2.34 4.58 9.01
N ALA A 58 3.20 3.91 8.22
CA ALA A 58 2.72 3.47 6.92
C ALA A 58 1.35 2.86 7.21
N PRO A 59 0.26 3.33 6.59
CA PRO A 59 -1.04 2.81 6.91
C PRO A 59 -0.92 1.31 6.73
N PHE A 60 -1.13 0.59 7.83
CA PHE A 60 -1.41 -0.82 7.78
C PHE A 60 -2.82 -0.92 7.20
N ASP A 61 -3.00 -0.40 5.98
CA ASP A 61 -4.15 -0.67 5.16
C ASP A 61 -4.08 -2.18 4.98
N PRO A 62 -5.15 -2.93 5.30
CA PRO A 62 -5.28 -4.28 4.82
C PRO A 62 -5.42 -4.18 3.30
N ALA A 63 -4.30 -4.00 2.61
CA ALA A 63 -4.21 -4.10 1.18
C ALA A 63 -4.68 -5.51 0.85
N VAL A 64 -5.87 -5.59 0.27
CA VAL A 64 -6.38 -6.83 -0.27
C VAL A 64 -5.43 -7.23 -1.38
N ASP A 65 -4.61 -8.26 -1.14
CA ASP A 65 -3.71 -8.80 -2.15
C ASP A 65 -4.50 -9.63 -3.15
N CYS A 66 -4.61 -9.11 -4.37
CA CYS A 66 -5.35 -9.74 -5.46
C CYS A 66 -4.56 -10.86 -6.18
N SER A 67 -3.30 -11.08 -5.82
CA SER A 67 -2.39 -11.98 -6.54
C SER A 67 -2.72 -13.47 -6.36
N GLY A 68 -3.47 -13.84 -5.33
CA GLY A 68 -3.75 -15.23 -4.96
C GLY A 68 -5.19 -15.71 -5.26
N GLY A 69 -6.02 -14.87 -5.86
CA GLY A 69 -7.47 -15.10 -5.92
C GLY A 69 -8.14 -14.88 -4.57
N VAL A 70 -9.28 -14.20 -4.55
CA VAL A 70 -9.99 -13.88 -3.31
C VAL A 70 -11.00 -14.98 -3.01
N MET A 71 -10.82 -15.64 -1.86
CA MET A 71 -11.74 -16.67 -1.35
C MET A 71 -12.53 -16.11 -0.18
N CYS A 72 -13.85 -16.03 -0.32
CA CYS A 72 -14.74 -15.49 0.70
C CYS A 72 -15.65 -16.57 1.31
N LEU A 73 -15.82 -16.51 2.63
CA LEU A 73 -16.87 -17.27 3.29
C LEU A 73 -18.24 -16.69 2.91
N ALA A 74 -19.24 -17.56 2.73
CA ALA A 74 -20.62 -17.19 2.47
C ALA A 74 -21.34 -16.67 3.74
N VAL A 75 -20.75 -15.66 4.39
CA VAL A 75 -21.31 -14.97 5.55
C VAL A 75 -22.04 -13.73 5.07
N TYR A 76 -23.32 -13.62 5.43
CA TYR A 76 -24.12 -12.44 5.10
C TYR A 76 -23.96 -11.37 6.19
N ARG A 77 -23.15 -10.35 5.88
CA ARG A 77 -22.94 -9.13 6.67
C ARG A 77 -22.81 -7.96 5.70
N PRO A 78 -23.94 -7.47 5.16
CA PRO A 78 -23.91 -6.57 4.02
C PRO A 78 -23.15 -5.27 4.33
N VAL A 79 -22.45 -4.75 3.34
CA VAL A 79 -21.75 -3.47 3.42
C VAL A 79 -22.05 -2.63 2.18
N CYS A 80 -22.14 -1.32 2.35
CA CYS A 80 -22.33 -0.38 1.27
C CYS A 80 -20.98 0.14 0.79
N GLY A 81 -20.66 -0.05 -0.50
CA GLY A 81 -19.46 0.47 -1.14
C GLY A 81 -19.59 1.94 -1.54
N SER A 82 -18.46 2.61 -1.74
CA SER A 82 -18.38 3.99 -2.26
C SER A 82 -18.88 4.13 -3.69
N ASP A 83 -18.97 3.02 -4.41
CA ASP A 83 -19.59 2.89 -5.72
C ASP A 83 -21.13 2.82 -5.66
N GLY A 84 -21.73 2.86 -4.46
CA GLY A 84 -23.16 2.77 -4.23
C GLY A 84 -23.73 1.35 -4.36
N ASN A 85 -22.87 0.33 -4.48
CA ASN A 85 -23.28 -1.06 -4.54
C ASN A 85 -23.23 -1.73 -3.16
N THR A 86 -24.16 -2.66 -2.93
CA THR A 86 -24.16 -3.49 -1.73
C THR A 86 -23.38 -4.77 -1.97
N TYR A 87 -22.45 -5.07 -1.08
CA TYR A 87 -21.68 -6.30 -1.08
C TYR A 87 -22.15 -7.20 0.06
N SER A 88 -22.21 -8.53 -0.14
CA SER A 88 -22.75 -9.45 0.88
C SER A 88 -21.91 -9.48 2.15
N ASN A 89 -20.63 -9.16 2.03
CA ASN A 89 -19.69 -8.93 3.12
C ASN A 89 -18.47 -8.12 2.65
N ALA A 90 -17.63 -7.71 3.60
CA ALA A 90 -16.40 -6.96 3.30
C ALA A 90 -15.39 -7.73 2.45
N CYS A 91 -15.38 -9.07 2.51
CA CYS A 91 -14.51 -9.88 1.65
C CYS A 91 -14.94 -9.80 0.19
N GLU A 92 -16.24 -9.89 -0.08
CA GLU A 92 -16.78 -9.74 -1.45
C GLU A 92 -16.51 -8.36 -2.04
N LEU A 93 -16.55 -7.31 -1.21
CA LEU A 93 -16.12 -5.97 -1.62
C LEU A 93 -14.64 -5.95 -2.02
N GLY A 94 -13.77 -6.59 -1.22
CA GLY A 94 -12.36 -6.77 -1.57
C GLY A 94 -12.15 -7.55 -2.88
N ALA A 95 -12.92 -8.63 -3.07
CA ALA A 95 -12.90 -9.42 -4.30
C ALA A 95 -13.34 -8.60 -5.53
N ALA A 96 -14.37 -7.77 -5.37
CA ALA A 96 -14.84 -6.88 -6.42
C ALA A 96 -13.81 -5.83 -6.79
N ASN A 97 -13.09 -5.29 -5.80
CA ASN A 97 -11.96 -4.40 -6.06
C ASN A 97 -10.84 -5.09 -6.85
N CYS A 98 -10.53 -6.35 -6.53
CA CYS A 98 -9.57 -7.14 -7.31
C CYS A 98 -10.02 -7.42 -8.76
N ALA A 99 -11.33 -7.50 -9.00
CA ALA A 99 -11.90 -7.69 -10.32
C ALA A 99 -12.13 -6.38 -11.08
N SER A 100 -12.03 -5.23 -10.40
CA SER A 100 -12.25 -3.91 -10.98
C SER A 100 -11.06 -3.49 -11.84
N THR A 101 -11.33 -2.86 -12.98
CA THR A 101 -10.31 -2.23 -13.84
C THR A 101 -10.16 -0.74 -13.54
N LYS A 102 -10.81 -0.23 -12.49
CA LYS A 102 -10.73 1.17 -12.09
C LYS A 102 -9.50 1.38 -11.22
N ASP A 103 -8.82 2.51 -11.41
CA ASP A 103 -7.71 2.93 -10.55
C ASP A 103 -8.18 3.39 -9.15
N GLU A 104 -9.50 3.49 -8.93
CA GLU A 104 -10.11 3.86 -7.66
C GLU A 104 -10.63 2.63 -6.91
N TRP A 105 -10.21 2.51 -5.64
CA TRP A 105 -10.63 1.43 -4.75
C TRP A 105 -11.97 1.74 -4.08
N ILE A 106 -12.88 0.77 -4.10
CA ILE A 106 -14.18 0.87 -3.45
C ILE A 106 -13.96 0.75 -1.94
N THR A 107 -14.39 1.76 -1.20
CA THR A 107 -14.32 1.79 0.27
C THR A 107 -15.69 1.52 0.87
N VAL A 108 -15.74 1.05 2.12
CA VAL A 108 -17.01 0.89 2.82
C VAL A 108 -17.52 2.26 3.28
N VAL A 109 -18.68 2.67 2.78
CA VAL A 109 -19.37 3.89 3.19
C VAL A 109 -20.25 3.66 4.41
N SER A 110 -20.91 2.50 4.49
CA SER A 110 -21.79 2.16 5.61
C SER A 110 -21.83 0.65 5.86
N GLN A 111 -22.04 0.29 7.13
CA GLN A 111 -22.43 -1.07 7.50
C GLN A 111 -23.90 -1.29 7.12
N GLY A 112 -24.22 -2.43 6.52
CA GLY A 112 -25.53 -2.70 5.96
C GLY A 112 -25.60 -2.49 4.45
N ALA A 113 -26.76 -2.80 3.86
CA ALA A 113 -27.01 -2.55 2.45
C ALA A 113 -27.03 -1.05 2.15
N CYS A 114 -26.61 -0.67 0.93
CA CYS A 114 -26.82 0.68 0.44
C CYS A 114 -28.32 0.97 0.39
N GLY A 115 -28.73 2.06 1.05
CA GLY A 115 -30.11 2.49 1.04
C GLY A 115 -30.53 2.94 -0.36
N LYS A 116 -31.25 2.09 -1.09
CA LYS A 116 -32.29 2.61 -1.97
C LYS A 116 -33.47 2.86 -1.06
N SER A 117 -33.99 4.08 -1.05
CA SER A 117 -35.14 4.48 -0.23
C SER A 117 -36.26 3.44 -0.30
N LEU A 118 -36.29 2.55 0.67
CA LEU A 118 -37.48 1.85 1.08
C LEU A 118 -37.46 1.99 2.58
N SER A 119 -38.18 3.02 2.99
CA SER A 119 -38.90 3.07 4.25
C SER A 119 -39.14 1.66 4.78
N GLU A 120 -38.73 1.48 6.02
CA GLU A 120 -39.51 0.76 7.03
C GLU A 120 -40.97 0.57 6.56
N VAL A 121 -41.35 -0.68 6.25
CA VAL A 121 -42.74 -1.11 6.15
C VAL A 121 -42.91 -2.26 7.13
#